data_AF-A0AAW0SSZ1-F1
#
_entry.id   AF-A0AAW0SSZ1-F1
#
_cell.length_a   1.000
_cell.length_b   1.000
_cell.length_c   1.000
_cell.angle_alpha   90.00
_cell.angle_beta   90.00
_cell.angle_gamma   90.00
#
_symmetry.space_group_name_H-M   'P 1'
#
loop_
_entity.id
_entity.type
_entity.pdbx_description
1 polymer ?
#
loop_
_entity_poly.entity_id
_entity_poly.type
_entity_poly.pdbx_seq_one_letter_code
_entity_poly.pdbx_strand_id
1 'polypeptide(L)'
;MDKKLVPLPEISSVEEEEEDEEEEEVGDFDEEEEEEEMVIDSKEELDEEEEEETDEEGDMEDEEEEEEEEEEEEEEEEGETHQEDEGNEEDNSEPNTKQENVNTTVEQKAEELTEDIYGRLRDKDGNIITRRETGDAGETSRYVPPALRKLSALNRSKEKKEQLEALKRNMKGLLNRLAETNMGGIAGEIEGMYLKHARNDVSEIMTSLLVEALVGPSLTPERLVQELAVLVALLSANVGSEVGAHILNEFVLKWSDKMATLTPDAEGGTKELDNLVLFIAYLYCFRVVEARLIYDILHRLAQGFSGKEVELILLVLRSIGFILRKDDPLALKSLITELQGKAAEARTTTTTTSTTSTSSNDTPGPSGSKGEG
;
A
#
# COMPACT_ATOMS: atom_id res chain seq x y z
N MET A 1 -26.17 17.61 59.23
CA MET A 1 -25.88 16.30 59.84
C MET A 1 -24.98 15.53 58.87
N ASP A 2 -23.72 15.90 58.67
CA ASP A 2 -22.61 15.97 59.65
C ASP A 2 -22.24 14.61 60.24
N LYS A 3 -21.21 13.99 59.63
CA LYS A 3 -20.19 13.06 60.18
C LYS A 3 -19.45 12.40 59.00
N LYS A 4 -18.12 12.27 59.00
CA LYS A 4 -17.09 12.85 59.90
C LYS A 4 -15.73 12.74 59.20
N LEU A 5 -14.85 13.73 59.38
CA LEU A 5 -13.43 13.64 59.00
C LEU A 5 -12.74 12.44 59.68
N VAL A 6 -11.80 11.83 58.97
CA VAL A 6 -10.75 10.97 59.54
C VAL A 6 -9.53 11.87 59.80
N PRO A 7 -8.87 11.79 60.98
CA PRO A 7 -7.83 12.74 61.35
C PRO A 7 -6.44 12.38 60.80
N LEU A 8 -5.64 13.42 60.56
CA LEU A 8 -4.18 13.32 60.45
C LEU A 8 -3.56 13.10 61.85
N PRO A 9 -2.47 12.33 62.00
CA PRO A 9 -1.64 12.37 63.19
C PRO A 9 -0.68 13.58 63.15
N GLU A 10 -0.54 14.25 64.30
CA GLU A 10 0.36 15.40 64.45
C GLU A 10 1.81 14.98 64.73
N ILE A 11 2.70 15.86 64.24
CA ILE A 11 4.14 16.00 64.42
C ILE A 11 4.59 15.94 65.90
N SER A 12 5.82 15.47 66.15
CA SER A 12 6.59 15.83 67.36
C SER A 12 8.08 16.06 67.05
N SER A 13 8.58 17.24 67.42
CA SER A 13 9.98 17.60 67.80
C SER A 13 11.14 16.90 67.07
N VAL A 14 11.93 17.56 66.20
CA VAL A 14 12.84 18.73 66.43
C VAL A 14 14.07 18.39 67.28
N GLU A 15 15.19 18.16 66.58
CA GLU A 15 16.59 18.55 66.84
C GLU A 15 17.13 18.79 65.41
N GLU A 16 17.35 20.00 64.88
CA GLU A 16 18.32 21.07 65.22
C GLU A 16 19.79 20.62 65.17
N GLU A 17 20.40 20.66 63.97
CA GLU A 17 21.81 21.00 63.75
C GLU A 17 21.89 22.01 62.58
N GLU A 18 22.77 23.00 62.71
CA GLU A 18 22.81 24.23 61.89
C GLU A 18 23.84 24.17 60.75
N GLU A 19 23.62 25.04 59.76
CA GLU A 19 24.57 25.80 58.93
C GLU A 19 25.97 25.22 58.60
N ASP A 20 26.26 25.15 57.29
CA ASP A 20 27.43 25.81 56.70
C ASP A 20 27.10 26.17 55.23
N GLU A 21 27.02 27.47 54.93
CA GLU A 21 26.89 28.01 53.56
C GLU A 21 28.29 28.39 53.04
N GLU A 22 28.82 27.64 52.07
CA GLU A 22 30.02 28.06 51.32
C GLU A 22 29.61 28.68 49.97
N GLU A 23 29.74 30.01 49.87
CA GLU A 23 29.67 30.75 48.61
C GLU A 23 30.94 30.48 47.79
N GLU A 24 30.83 29.79 46.64
CA GLU A 24 31.92 29.75 45.66
C GLU A 24 31.75 30.76 44.52
N GLU A 25 32.87 31.45 44.30
CA GLU A 25 33.11 32.66 43.52
C GLU A 25 32.76 32.54 42.02
N VAL A 26 32.15 33.60 41.47
CA VAL A 26 31.80 33.68 40.04
C VAL A 26 33.06 34.04 39.24
N GLY A 27 33.76 33.03 38.72
CA GLY A 27 34.92 33.20 37.85
C GLY A 27 34.55 33.60 36.42
N ASP A 28 34.99 34.79 36.01
CA ASP A 28 34.91 35.31 34.64
C ASP A 28 35.96 34.58 33.76
N PHE A 29 35.54 34.05 32.60
CA PHE A 29 36.45 33.37 31.66
C PHE A 29 36.00 33.57 30.22
N ASP A 30 36.50 34.66 29.60
CA ASP A 30 36.66 34.77 28.15
C ASP A 30 37.70 33.73 27.70
N GLU A 31 37.35 32.82 26.77
CA GLU A 31 38.31 32.25 25.81
C GLU A 31 37.58 31.56 24.62
N GLU A 32 37.51 32.34 23.53
CA GLU A 32 37.64 31.99 22.10
C GLU A 32 36.91 30.75 21.49
N GLU A 33 36.09 31.01 20.45
CA GLU A 33 35.56 29.99 19.54
C GLU A 33 36.67 29.52 18.57
N GLU A 34 37.10 28.25 18.64
CA GLU A 34 37.90 27.62 17.59
C GLU A 34 37.03 26.82 16.60
N GLU A 35 37.01 27.25 15.34
CA GLU A 35 36.41 26.51 14.22
C GLU A 35 37.36 25.38 13.77
N GLU A 36 37.08 24.12 14.10
CA GLU A 36 37.84 22.97 13.58
C GLU A 36 37.46 22.64 12.12
N GLU A 37 38.19 23.22 11.16
CA GLU A 37 38.25 22.68 9.78
C GLU A 37 38.97 21.31 9.76
N MET A 38 38.22 20.23 9.52
CA MET A 38 38.83 18.91 9.25
C MET A 38 39.43 18.85 7.83
N VAL A 39 40.70 19.20 7.72
CA VAL A 39 41.54 18.92 6.55
C VAL A 39 41.97 17.45 6.57
N ILE A 40 41.48 16.65 5.61
CA ILE A 40 41.99 15.29 5.36
C ILE A 40 42.90 15.33 4.14
N ASP A 41 44.21 15.39 4.38
CA ASP A 41 45.24 15.11 3.38
C ASP A 41 45.58 13.61 3.40
N SER A 42 45.28 12.94 2.30
CA SER A 42 45.68 11.54 2.02
C SER A 42 46.10 11.42 0.57
N LYS A 43 47.34 11.82 0.29
CA LYS A 43 48.05 11.40 -0.93
C LYS A 43 48.29 9.88 -0.92
N GLU A 44 47.77 9.19 -1.94
CA GLU A 44 48.48 8.08 -2.57
C GLU A 44 48.42 8.26 -4.10
N GLU A 45 49.45 7.75 -4.78
CA GLU A 45 49.87 8.16 -6.12
C GLU A 45 49.19 7.33 -7.23
N LEU A 46 48.78 7.98 -8.32
CA LEU A 46 48.55 7.34 -9.61
C LEU A 46 49.09 8.27 -10.72
N ASP A 47 49.92 7.71 -11.59
CA ASP A 47 50.64 8.44 -12.64
C ASP A 47 49.72 9.06 -13.71
N GLU A 48 50.04 10.29 -14.10
CA GLU A 48 49.54 10.94 -15.32
C GLU A 48 50.59 10.77 -16.43
N GLU A 49 50.24 10.10 -17.53
CA GLU A 49 50.95 10.24 -18.82
C GLU A 49 50.02 10.98 -19.79
N GLU A 50 50.34 12.24 -20.09
CA GLU A 50 49.77 13.01 -21.21
C GLU A 50 50.40 12.54 -22.53
N GLU A 51 49.61 12.33 -23.60
CA GLU A 51 50.05 12.63 -24.97
C GLU A 51 48.89 13.17 -25.84
N GLU A 52 48.98 14.49 -26.08
CA GLU A 52 48.68 15.32 -27.27
C GLU A 52 47.41 15.16 -28.15
N GLU A 53 46.94 16.33 -28.59
CA GLU A 53 45.85 16.56 -29.55
C GLU A 53 46.26 16.27 -31.01
N THR A 54 45.34 15.79 -31.83
CA THR A 54 45.32 16.09 -33.28
C THR A 54 43.89 16.27 -33.79
N ASP A 55 43.56 17.48 -34.25
CA ASP A 55 42.43 17.75 -35.14
C ASP A 55 42.60 17.02 -36.48
N GLU A 56 41.52 16.47 -37.05
CA GLU A 56 41.34 16.44 -38.50
C GLU A 56 39.83 16.41 -38.85
N GLU A 57 39.43 17.24 -39.83
CA GLU A 57 38.01 17.50 -40.16
C GLU A 57 37.43 16.49 -41.16
N GLY A 58 36.10 16.29 -41.04
CA GLY A 58 35.22 16.08 -42.20
C GLY A 58 35.01 14.65 -42.71
N ASP A 59 33.77 14.17 -42.60
CA ASP A 59 32.89 14.18 -43.77
C ASP A 59 31.41 14.25 -43.35
N MET A 60 30.55 14.79 -44.21
CA MET A 60 29.08 14.69 -44.08
C MET A 60 28.56 13.99 -45.33
N GLU A 61 28.10 12.76 -45.19
CA GLU A 61 27.31 12.09 -46.23
C GLU A 61 25.91 11.76 -45.70
N ASP A 62 24.93 12.01 -46.55
CA ASP A 62 23.49 11.85 -46.30
C ASP A 62 23.09 10.37 -46.16
N GLU A 63 22.10 10.08 -45.32
CA GLU A 63 21.14 9.00 -45.59
C GLU A 63 19.72 9.55 -45.46
N GLU A 64 18.93 9.33 -46.52
CA GLU A 64 17.65 10.00 -46.78
C GLU A 64 16.44 9.37 -46.05
N GLU A 65 15.34 10.11 -46.11
CA GLU A 65 13.98 9.81 -45.66
C GLU A 65 13.45 8.44 -46.09
N GLU A 66 12.71 7.74 -45.21
CA GLU A 66 11.44 7.09 -45.58
C GLU A 66 10.44 7.29 -44.41
N GLU A 67 9.45 8.16 -44.61
CA GLU A 67 8.24 8.24 -43.78
C GLU A 67 7.18 7.30 -44.35
N GLU A 68 6.74 6.29 -43.60
CA GLU A 68 5.57 5.48 -43.97
C GLU A 68 4.32 5.97 -43.20
N GLU A 69 3.48 6.73 -43.91
CA GLU A 69 2.08 6.97 -43.52
C GLU A 69 1.24 5.73 -43.89
N GLU A 70 0.59 5.07 -42.91
CA GLU A 70 -0.49 4.12 -43.19
C GLU A 70 -1.84 4.82 -42.97
N GLU A 71 -2.58 5.02 -44.07
CA GLU A 71 -3.90 5.66 -44.10
C GLU A 71 -5.02 4.76 -43.55
N GLU A 72 -6.10 5.38 -43.08
CA GLU A 72 -7.30 4.71 -42.59
C GLU A 72 -8.19 4.22 -43.77
N GLU A 73 -8.45 2.91 -43.87
CA GLU A 73 -9.51 2.38 -44.76
C GLU A 73 -10.80 2.09 -43.96
N GLU A 74 -11.80 2.95 -44.11
CA GLU A 74 -13.20 2.69 -43.70
C GLU A 74 -13.92 1.88 -44.80
N GLU A 75 -14.32 0.64 -44.52
CA GLU A 75 -15.25 -0.11 -45.39
C GLU A 75 -16.72 0.16 -44.99
N GLU A 76 -17.37 1.09 -45.69
CA GLU A 76 -18.84 1.13 -45.79
C GLU A 76 -19.32 0.25 -46.97
N GLU A 77 -20.05 -0.84 -46.71
CA GLU A 77 -20.86 -1.51 -47.76
C GLU A 77 -22.31 -1.01 -47.73
N GLU A 78 -22.70 -0.28 -48.78
CA GLU A 78 -24.10 0.03 -49.06
C GLU A 78 -24.85 -1.17 -49.68
N GLY A 79 -26.09 -1.40 -49.23
CA GLY A 79 -27.02 -2.37 -49.82
C GLY A 79 -28.30 -1.70 -50.32
N GLU A 80 -28.36 -1.37 -51.61
CA GLU A 80 -29.45 -0.60 -52.23
C GLU A 80 -30.71 -1.40 -52.64
N THR A 81 -31.88 -0.77 -52.42
CA THR A 81 -33.12 -0.77 -53.25
C THR A 81 -34.10 -1.97 -53.35
N HIS A 82 -35.35 -1.70 -52.91
CA HIS A 82 -36.68 -1.79 -53.59
C HIS A 82 -37.78 -2.25 -52.59
N GLN A 83 -38.82 -1.46 -52.22
CA GLN A 83 -40.03 -1.04 -52.97
C GLN A 83 -40.73 -2.24 -53.68
N GLU A 84 -42.04 -2.54 -53.64
CA GLU A 84 -43.31 -1.80 -53.50
C GLU A 84 -44.35 -2.69 -52.74
N ASP A 85 -45.63 -2.35 -52.51
CA ASP A 85 -46.28 -1.22 -51.79
C ASP A 85 -47.78 -1.60 -51.49
N GLU A 86 -48.53 -0.77 -50.74
CA GLU A 86 -49.98 -0.84 -50.40
C GLU A 86 -50.47 -2.05 -49.54
N GLY A 87 -51.46 -1.93 -48.64
CA GLY A 87 -52.23 -0.74 -48.20
C GLY A 87 -53.52 -1.10 -47.44
N ASN A 88 -54.20 -0.04 -46.99
CA ASN A 88 -55.59 0.05 -46.54
C ASN A 88 -55.94 -0.07 -45.04
N GLU A 89 -56.76 0.90 -44.62
CA GLU A 89 -57.31 1.19 -43.30
C GLU A 89 -58.66 0.47 -43.11
N GLU A 90 -59.10 0.25 -41.86
CA GLU A 90 -60.52 0.46 -41.49
C GLU A 90 -60.61 1.06 -40.08
N ASP A 91 -61.34 2.18 -39.99
CA ASP A 91 -61.67 2.95 -38.78
C ASP A 91 -62.87 2.34 -38.04
N ASN A 92 -62.88 2.43 -36.71
CA ASN A 92 -64.12 2.40 -35.94
C ASN A 92 -64.02 3.11 -34.57
N SER A 93 -64.23 4.43 -34.59
CA SER A 93 -64.88 5.23 -33.52
C SER A 93 -66.01 4.46 -32.78
N GLU A 94 -66.40 4.68 -31.51
CA GLU A 94 -66.22 5.69 -30.44
C GLU A 94 -66.88 5.07 -29.14
N PRO A 95 -67.16 5.77 -28.00
CA PRO A 95 -66.33 6.59 -27.13
C PRO A 95 -66.46 6.23 -25.61
N ASN A 96 -65.81 7.05 -24.77
CA ASN A 96 -66.26 7.46 -23.41
C ASN A 96 -66.01 6.56 -22.18
N THR A 97 -65.00 6.92 -21.37
CA THR A 97 -65.25 7.46 -20.00
C THR A 97 -64.03 8.22 -19.47
N LYS A 98 -64.24 9.49 -19.06
CA LYS A 98 -63.24 10.25 -18.31
C LYS A 98 -63.40 9.96 -16.81
N GLN A 99 -62.31 9.62 -16.13
CA GLN A 99 -62.20 9.78 -14.67
C GLN A 99 -60.93 10.56 -14.36
N GLU A 100 -61.12 11.63 -13.59
CA GLU A 100 -60.05 12.52 -13.13
C GLU A 100 -59.19 11.79 -12.10
N ASN A 101 -57.89 11.66 -12.36
CA ASN A 101 -56.96 11.12 -11.38
C ASN A 101 -56.28 12.28 -10.63
N VAL A 102 -56.62 12.44 -9.36
CA VAL A 102 -56.14 13.54 -8.51
C VAL A 102 -54.66 13.32 -8.22
N ASN A 103 -53.82 14.15 -8.84
CA ASN A 103 -52.37 14.06 -8.75
C ASN A 103 -51.89 14.51 -7.35
N THR A 104 -51.92 13.60 -6.38
CA THR A 104 -51.41 13.84 -5.03
C THR A 104 -49.92 13.54 -5.04
N THR A 105 -49.11 14.60 -5.05
CA THR A 105 -47.66 14.51 -4.87
C THR A 105 -47.33 13.97 -3.48
N VAL A 106 -47.10 12.65 -3.40
CA VAL A 106 -46.46 12.04 -2.25
C VAL A 106 -44.95 12.17 -2.44
N GLU A 107 -44.36 13.18 -1.79
CA GLU A 107 -42.92 13.26 -1.59
C GLU A 107 -42.48 12.07 -0.73
N GLN A 108 -42.18 10.94 -1.37
CA GLN A 108 -41.48 9.84 -0.71
C GLN A 108 -40.04 10.27 -0.46
N LYS A 109 -39.83 10.79 0.74
CA LYS A 109 -38.51 11.10 1.30
C LYS A 109 -37.69 9.81 1.36
N ALA A 110 -36.94 9.53 0.30
CA ALA A 110 -36.00 8.43 0.27
C ALA A 110 -35.02 8.61 1.43
N GLU A 111 -35.03 7.67 2.37
CA GLU A 111 -34.00 7.64 3.41
C GLU A 111 -32.69 7.24 2.73
N GLU A 112 -31.69 8.13 2.83
CA GLU A 112 -30.40 8.00 2.17
C GLU A 112 -29.61 6.87 2.83
N LEU A 113 -29.75 5.66 2.27
CA LEU A 113 -29.04 4.47 2.73
C LEU A 113 -27.61 4.47 2.18
N THR A 114 -26.64 4.35 3.07
CA THR A 114 -25.21 4.32 2.71
C THR A 114 -24.62 2.92 2.95
N GLU A 115 -23.75 2.44 2.06
CA GLU A 115 -22.99 1.21 2.30
C GLU A 115 -21.72 1.48 3.10
N ASP A 116 -21.45 0.66 4.13
CA ASP A 116 -20.22 0.71 4.91
C ASP A 116 -19.05 -0.08 4.28
N ILE A 117 -17.88 0.01 4.91
CA ILE A 117 -16.63 -0.64 4.47
C ILE A 117 -16.69 -2.17 4.38
N TYR A 118 -17.77 -2.79 4.88
CA TYR A 118 -18.02 -4.23 4.83
C TYR A 118 -19.23 -4.57 3.95
N GLY A 119 -19.75 -3.62 3.17
CA GLY A 119 -20.92 -3.79 2.28
C GLY A 119 -22.24 -3.91 3.04
N ARG A 120 -22.35 -3.34 4.24
CA ARG A 120 -23.59 -3.34 5.04
C ARG A 120 -24.31 -2.02 4.85
N LEU A 121 -25.61 -2.09 4.55
CA LEU A 121 -26.47 -0.90 4.49
C LEU A 121 -26.63 -0.28 5.87
N ARG A 122 -26.47 1.04 5.94
CA ARG A 122 -26.67 1.85 7.14
C ARG A 122 -27.69 2.94 6.91
N ASP A 123 -28.46 3.26 7.96
CA ASP A 123 -29.22 4.49 8.04
C ASP A 123 -28.30 5.70 8.32
N LYS A 124 -28.87 6.90 8.22
CA LYS A 124 -28.27 8.19 8.59
C LYS A 124 -27.76 8.26 10.05
N ASP A 125 -28.24 7.36 10.91
CA ASP A 125 -27.91 7.27 12.34
C ASP A 125 -26.81 6.20 12.60
N GLY A 126 -26.30 5.55 11.54
CA GLY A 126 -25.22 4.58 11.56
C GLY A 126 -25.61 3.14 11.89
N ASN A 127 -26.89 2.81 12.05
CA ASN A 127 -27.36 1.47 12.38
C ASN A 127 -27.32 0.55 11.16
N ILE A 128 -26.92 -0.72 11.36
CA ILE A 128 -26.89 -1.72 10.29
C ILE A 128 -28.31 -2.21 10.00
N ILE A 129 -28.87 -1.84 8.85
CA ILE A 129 -30.20 -2.29 8.44
C ILE A 129 -30.10 -3.70 7.88
N THR A 130 -30.80 -4.65 8.50
CA THR A 130 -30.96 -5.97 7.90
C THR A 130 -32.17 -5.98 6.97
N ARG A 131 -32.10 -6.70 5.85
CA ARG A 131 -33.19 -6.82 4.83
C ARG A 131 -34.56 -7.31 5.38
N ARG A 132 -34.67 -7.64 6.68
CA ARG A 132 -35.96 -7.87 7.36
C ARG A 132 -36.68 -6.58 7.76
N GLU A 133 -35.94 -5.51 8.03
CA GLU A 133 -36.48 -4.24 8.52
C GLU A 133 -36.97 -3.36 7.37
N THR A 134 -36.36 -3.50 6.18
CA THR A 134 -36.98 -3.13 4.89
C THR A 134 -38.08 -4.12 4.52
N GLY A 135 -39.03 -4.32 5.43
CA GLY A 135 -40.27 -5.00 5.13
C GLY A 135 -41.07 -4.14 4.18
N ASP A 136 -41.26 -4.63 2.95
CA ASP A 136 -42.25 -4.14 2.00
C ASP A 136 -43.64 -4.13 2.68
N ALA A 137 -43.98 -2.97 3.25
CA ALA A 137 -45.27 -2.67 3.85
C ALA A 137 -46.19 -2.01 2.79
N GLY A 138 -46.11 -2.48 1.54
CA GLY A 138 -46.77 -1.89 0.38
C GLY A 138 -47.61 -2.88 -0.42
N GLU A 139 -47.10 -4.09 -0.71
CA GLU A 139 -47.82 -5.03 -1.59
C GLU A 139 -48.10 -6.41 -0.97
N THR A 140 -49.21 -7.02 -1.40
CA THR A 140 -49.64 -8.35 -0.95
C THR A 140 -48.71 -9.44 -1.47
N SER A 141 -47.62 -9.71 -0.74
CA SER A 141 -46.63 -10.73 -1.04
C SER A 141 -47.26 -12.12 -1.18
N ARG A 142 -47.57 -12.54 -2.42
CA ARG A 142 -48.07 -13.88 -2.70
C ARG A 142 -47.03 -14.91 -2.27
N TYR A 143 -47.44 -15.84 -1.41
CA TYR A 143 -46.56 -16.85 -0.83
C TYR A 143 -45.81 -17.64 -1.91
N VAL A 144 -44.49 -17.40 -2.02
CA VAL A 144 -43.61 -18.18 -2.90
C VAL A 144 -43.28 -19.52 -2.22
N PRO A 145 -43.54 -20.68 -2.84
CA PRO A 145 -43.18 -21.99 -2.29
C PRO A 145 -41.69 -22.12 -1.96
N PRO A 146 -41.29 -22.87 -0.91
CA PRO A 146 -39.88 -22.97 -0.50
C PRO A 146 -38.93 -23.49 -1.59
N ALA A 147 -39.40 -24.38 -2.46
CA ALA A 147 -38.62 -24.87 -3.60
C ALA A 147 -38.32 -23.76 -4.62
N LEU A 148 -39.30 -22.91 -4.93
CA LEU A 148 -39.12 -21.75 -5.83
C LEU A 148 -38.28 -20.64 -5.18
N ARG A 149 -38.33 -20.48 -3.85
CA ARG A 149 -37.36 -19.63 -3.12
C ARG A 149 -35.93 -20.16 -3.23
N LYS A 150 -35.72 -21.47 -3.05
CA LYS A 150 -34.38 -22.08 -3.23
C LYS A 150 -33.88 -21.96 -4.67
N LEU A 151 -34.73 -22.23 -5.67
CA LEU A 151 -34.36 -22.12 -7.09
C LEU A 151 -34.06 -20.67 -7.50
N SER A 152 -34.90 -19.71 -7.10
CA SER A 152 -34.65 -18.29 -7.38
C SER A 152 -33.47 -17.71 -6.58
N ALA A 153 -33.12 -18.26 -5.42
CA ALA A 153 -31.89 -17.92 -4.71
C ALA A 153 -30.65 -18.51 -5.41
N LEU A 154 -30.73 -19.75 -5.90
CA LEU A 154 -29.67 -20.36 -6.71
C LEU A 154 -29.42 -19.59 -8.01
N ASN A 155 -30.50 -19.25 -8.73
CA ASN A 155 -30.40 -18.52 -9.99
C ASN A 155 -29.83 -17.12 -9.78
N ARG A 156 -30.29 -16.37 -8.76
CA ARG A 156 -29.69 -15.07 -8.39
C ARG A 156 -28.23 -15.21 -7.95
N SER A 157 -27.85 -16.30 -7.28
CA SER A 157 -26.45 -16.58 -6.94
C SER A 157 -25.59 -16.87 -8.18
N LYS A 158 -26.15 -17.51 -9.22
CA LYS A 158 -25.46 -17.75 -10.49
C LYS A 158 -25.33 -16.45 -11.29
N GLU A 159 -26.40 -15.69 -11.41
CA GLU A 159 -26.44 -14.39 -12.08
C GLU A 159 -25.49 -13.38 -11.42
N LYS A 160 -25.50 -13.26 -10.07
CA LYS A 160 -24.51 -12.43 -9.36
C LYS A 160 -23.08 -12.89 -9.65
N LYS A 161 -22.81 -14.21 -9.66
CA LYS A 161 -21.47 -14.73 -9.97
C LYS A 161 -21.02 -14.36 -11.39
N GLU A 162 -21.91 -14.48 -12.38
CA GLU A 162 -21.64 -14.09 -13.77
C GLU A 162 -21.41 -12.57 -13.91
N GLN A 163 -22.14 -11.75 -13.16
CA GLN A 163 -21.91 -10.30 -13.08
C GLN A 163 -20.55 -9.96 -12.43
N LEU A 164 -20.18 -10.63 -11.34
CA LEU A 164 -18.88 -10.45 -10.67
C LEU A 164 -17.70 -10.90 -11.55
N GLU A 165 -17.84 -12.00 -12.30
CA GLU A 165 -16.83 -12.46 -13.26
C GLU A 165 -16.68 -11.49 -14.43
N ALA A 166 -17.78 -10.91 -14.93
CA ALA A 166 -17.74 -9.86 -15.94
C ALA A 166 -17.09 -8.56 -15.42
N LEU A 167 -17.40 -8.16 -14.18
CA LEU A 167 -16.78 -7.02 -13.49
C LEU A 167 -15.27 -7.23 -13.31
N LYS A 168 -14.83 -8.39 -12.78
CA LYS A 168 -13.40 -8.73 -12.66
C LYS A 168 -12.69 -8.72 -14.01
N ARG A 169 -13.32 -9.23 -15.08
CA ARG A 169 -12.73 -9.18 -16.43
C ARG A 169 -12.58 -7.74 -16.93
N ASN A 170 -13.58 -6.89 -16.71
CA ASN A 170 -13.52 -5.48 -17.12
C ASN A 170 -12.40 -4.74 -16.37
N MET A 171 -12.42 -4.77 -15.03
CA MET A 171 -11.39 -4.15 -14.19
C MET A 171 -9.98 -4.65 -14.52
N LYS A 172 -9.80 -5.96 -14.79
CA LYS A 172 -8.50 -6.49 -15.23
C LYS A 172 -8.05 -5.92 -16.57
N GLY A 173 -8.97 -5.74 -17.51
CA GLY A 173 -8.70 -5.07 -18.79
C GLY A 173 -8.24 -3.62 -18.61
N LEU A 174 -8.82 -2.89 -17.65
CA LEU A 174 -8.40 -1.53 -17.29
C LEU A 174 -7.00 -1.50 -16.68
N LEU A 175 -6.72 -2.36 -15.69
CA LEU A 175 -5.42 -2.41 -15.04
C LEU A 175 -4.29 -2.85 -16.00
N ASN A 176 -4.57 -3.75 -16.93
CA ASN A 176 -3.60 -4.19 -17.94
C ASN A 176 -3.22 -3.11 -18.97
N ARG A 177 -4.06 -2.07 -19.15
CA ARG A 177 -3.80 -0.94 -20.05
C ARG A 177 -3.44 0.35 -19.30
N LEU A 178 -3.24 0.26 -17.98
CA LEU A 178 -2.93 1.40 -17.13
C LEU A 178 -1.56 1.97 -17.48
N ALA A 179 -1.52 3.27 -17.73
CA ALA A 179 -0.32 4.06 -17.94
C ALA A 179 -0.53 5.48 -17.39
N GLU A 180 0.55 6.22 -17.18
CA GLU A 180 0.49 7.63 -16.75
C GLU A 180 -0.43 8.50 -17.63
N THR A 181 -0.39 8.31 -18.95
CA THR A 181 -1.16 9.10 -19.94
C THR A 181 -2.67 8.91 -19.89
N ASN A 182 -3.14 7.74 -19.43
CA ASN A 182 -4.57 7.39 -19.39
C ASN A 182 -5.11 7.18 -17.96
N MET A 183 -4.27 7.40 -16.94
CA MET A 183 -4.54 7.25 -15.51
C MET A 183 -5.89 7.84 -15.08
N GLY A 184 -6.15 9.12 -15.41
CA GLY A 184 -7.38 9.80 -15.02
C GLY A 184 -8.65 9.24 -15.70
N GLY A 185 -8.53 8.77 -16.95
CA GLY A 185 -9.63 8.12 -17.66
C GLY A 185 -10.00 6.79 -17.04
N ILE A 186 -9.00 5.95 -16.75
CA ILE A 186 -9.18 4.64 -16.11
C ILE A 186 -9.70 4.77 -14.67
N ALA A 187 -9.22 5.76 -13.90
CA ALA A 187 -9.77 6.07 -12.58
C ALA A 187 -11.27 6.39 -12.66
N GLY A 188 -11.68 7.26 -13.60
CA GLY A 188 -13.08 7.59 -13.85
C GLY A 188 -13.93 6.40 -14.33
N GLU A 189 -13.38 5.51 -15.16
CA GLU A 189 -14.06 4.26 -15.53
C GLU A 189 -14.34 3.37 -14.31
N ILE A 190 -13.39 3.26 -13.38
CA ILE A 190 -13.48 2.44 -12.15
C ILE A 190 -14.42 3.10 -11.11
N GLU A 191 -14.38 4.43 -10.95
CA GLU A 191 -15.37 5.19 -10.18
C GLU A 191 -16.79 4.93 -10.71
N GLY A 192 -16.95 4.91 -12.04
CA GLY A 192 -18.19 4.53 -12.69
C GLY A 192 -18.65 3.10 -12.39
N MET A 193 -17.76 2.19 -11.94
CA MET A 193 -18.12 0.85 -11.44
C MET A 193 -18.55 0.89 -9.97
N TYR A 194 -17.88 1.69 -9.13
CA TYR A 194 -18.27 1.93 -7.73
C TYR A 194 -19.67 2.56 -7.59
N LEU A 195 -20.18 3.24 -8.62
CA LEU A 195 -21.56 3.76 -8.68
C LEU A 195 -22.59 2.73 -9.16
N LYS A 196 -22.17 1.65 -9.83
CA LYS A 196 -23.06 0.65 -10.47
C LYS A 196 -23.15 -0.68 -9.73
N HIS A 197 -22.16 -0.98 -8.89
CA HIS A 197 -22.01 -2.24 -8.16
C HIS A 197 -21.80 -1.97 -6.67
N ALA A 198 -22.08 -2.96 -5.81
CA ALA A 198 -21.87 -2.82 -4.37
C ALA A 198 -20.39 -2.54 -4.06
N ARG A 199 -20.11 -1.58 -3.16
CA ARG A 199 -18.74 -1.08 -2.95
C ARG A 199 -17.77 -2.18 -2.54
N ASN A 200 -18.21 -3.07 -1.65
CA ASN A 200 -17.43 -4.22 -1.21
C ASN A 200 -17.07 -5.15 -2.39
N ASP A 201 -18.03 -5.50 -3.26
CA ASP A 201 -17.76 -6.35 -4.44
C ASP A 201 -16.67 -5.74 -5.35
N VAL A 202 -16.68 -4.41 -5.54
CA VAL A 202 -15.67 -3.70 -6.35
C VAL A 202 -14.30 -3.63 -5.63
N SER A 203 -14.29 -3.33 -4.33
CA SER A 203 -13.05 -3.27 -3.54
C SER A 203 -12.38 -4.64 -3.36
N GLU A 204 -13.15 -5.72 -3.18
CA GLU A 204 -12.65 -7.10 -3.13
C GLU A 204 -12.02 -7.49 -4.47
N ILE A 205 -12.69 -7.20 -5.61
CA ILE A 205 -12.16 -7.46 -6.95
C ILE A 205 -10.90 -6.62 -7.22
N MET A 206 -10.91 -5.32 -6.90
CA MET A 206 -9.74 -4.45 -7.04
C MET A 206 -8.56 -5.00 -6.25
N THR A 207 -8.77 -5.33 -4.98
CA THR A 207 -7.71 -5.85 -4.10
C THR A 207 -7.20 -7.21 -4.61
N SER A 208 -8.09 -8.09 -5.08
CA SER A 208 -7.70 -9.35 -5.73
C SER A 208 -6.81 -9.13 -6.96
N LEU A 209 -7.12 -8.13 -7.79
CA LEU A 209 -6.36 -7.85 -9.02
C LEU A 209 -5.01 -7.18 -8.73
N LEU A 210 -4.96 -6.26 -7.76
CA LEU A 210 -3.70 -5.67 -7.29
C LEU A 210 -2.76 -6.74 -6.71
N VAL A 211 -3.29 -7.68 -5.93
CA VAL A 211 -2.51 -8.80 -5.39
C VAL A 211 -2.05 -9.73 -6.52
N GLU A 212 -2.89 -10.00 -7.52
CA GLU A 212 -2.56 -10.81 -8.70
C GLU A 212 -1.46 -10.16 -9.58
N ALA A 213 -1.43 -8.83 -9.66
CA ALA A 213 -0.44 -8.07 -10.43
C ALA A 213 0.89 -7.82 -9.69
N LEU A 214 0.84 -7.64 -8.36
CA LEU A 214 2.01 -7.23 -7.57
C LEU A 214 2.66 -8.37 -6.79
N VAL A 215 1.90 -9.36 -6.31
CA VAL A 215 2.40 -10.41 -5.41
C VAL A 215 2.75 -11.67 -6.20
N GLY A 216 3.69 -11.50 -7.14
CA GLY A 216 4.28 -12.59 -7.93
C GLY A 216 5.64 -13.07 -7.38
N PRO A 217 6.17 -14.21 -7.89
CA PRO A 217 7.48 -14.74 -7.50
C PRO A 217 8.66 -13.94 -8.05
N SER A 218 8.42 -13.04 -9.00
CA SER A 218 9.39 -12.10 -9.56
C SER A 218 9.25 -10.72 -8.93
N LEU A 219 10.36 -9.96 -8.86
CA LEU A 219 10.30 -8.54 -8.52
C LEU A 219 9.48 -7.79 -9.58
N THR A 220 8.47 -7.05 -9.16
CA THR A 220 7.62 -6.26 -10.08
C THR A 220 8.35 -4.97 -10.47
N PRO A 221 8.32 -4.53 -11.74
CA PRO A 221 8.92 -3.27 -12.15
C PRO A 221 8.39 -2.09 -11.33
N GLU A 222 9.30 -1.29 -10.76
CA GLU A 222 8.96 -0.23 -9.80
C GLU A 222 7.95 0.78 -10.36
N ARG A 223 8.04 1.10 -11.66
CA ARG A 223 7.07 1.92 -12.38
C ARG A 223 5.63 1.39 -12.29
N LEU A 224 5.42 0.08 -12.46
CA LEU A 224 4.09 -0.53 -12.38
C LEU A 224 3.54 -0.47 -10.94
N VAL A 225 4.42 -0.60 -9.94
CA VAL A 225 4.05 -0.42 -8.53
C VAL A 225 3.61 1.02 -8.25
N GLN A 226 4.32 2.00 -8.80
CA GLN A 226 3.95 3.42 -8.73
C GLN A 226 2.62 3.71 -9.42
N GLU A 227 2.44 3.29 -10.68
CA GLU A 227 1.21 3.52 -11.47
C GLU A 227 -0.03 2.94 -10.74
N LEU A 228 0.07 1.73 -10.20
CA LEU A 228 -1.01 1.13 -9.40
C LEU A 228 -1.24 1.84 -8.05
N ALA A 229 -0.19 2.34 -7.41
CA ALA A 229 -0.33 3.10 -6.15
C ALA A 229 -0.96 4.49 -6.37
N VAL A 230 -0.65 5.18 -7.48
CA VAL A 230 -1.34 6.41 -7.90
C VAL A 230 -2.81 6.13 -8.14
N LEU A 231 -3.16 5.05 -8.84
CA LEU A 231 -4.56 4.69 -9.08
C LEU A 231 -5.31 4.45 -7.75
N VAL A 232 -4.70 3.77 -6.78
CA VAL A 232 -5.31 3.60 -5.45
C VAL A 232 -5.48 4.93 -4.71
N ALA A 233 -4.52 5.85 -4.82
CA ALA A 233 -4.63 7.18 -4.23
C ALA A 233 -5.77 8.01 -4.85
N LEU A 234 -5.92 7.99 -6.18
CA LEU A 234 -7.02 8.65 -6.90
C LEU A 234 -8.38 8.09 -6.48
N LEU A 235 -8.53 6.76 -6.47
CA LEU A 235 -9.78 6.10 -6.03
C LEU A 235 -10.08 6.39 -4.55
N SER A 236 -9.06 6.46 -3.70
CA SER A 236 -9.21 6.81 -2.28
C SER A 236 -9.60 8.29 -2.07
N ALA A 237 -9.30 9.18 -3.02
CA ALA A 237 -9.70 10.58 -2.98
C ALA A 237 -11.10 10.81 -3.57
N ASN A 238 -11.42 10.13 -4.67
CA ASN A 238 -12.65 10.37 -5.44
C ASN A 238 -13.84 9.51 -5.00
N VAL A 239 -13.61 8.23 -4.63
CA VAL A 239 -14.67 7.34 -4.11
C VAL A 239 -14.82 7.49 -2.61
N GLY A 240 -13.70 7.44 -1.89
CA GLY A 240 -13.65 7.54 -0.44
C GLY A 240 -12.45 6.83 0.19
N SER A 241 -12.00 7.32 1.35
CA SER A 241 -10.83 6.83 2.09
C SER A 241 -10.89 5.34 2.45
N GLU A 242 -12.10 4.76 2.51
CA GLU A 242 -12.33 3.35 2.77
C GLU A 242 -11.72 2.43 1.70
N VAL A 243 -11.61 2.88 0.45
CA VAL A 243 -11.04 2.09 -0.65
C VAL A 243 -9.54 1.92 -0.45
N GLY A 244 -8.83 3.03 -0.17
CA GLY A 244 -7.42 3.02 0.17
C GLY A 244 -7.13 2.22 1.44
N ALA A 245 -7.95 2.40 2.49
CA ALA A 245 -7.82 1.68 3.76
C ALA A 245 -8.04 0.16 3.61
N HIS A 246 -9.02 -0.28 2.81
CA HIS A 246 -9.27 -1.71 2.54
C HIS A 246 -8.07 -2.37 1.85
N ILE A 247 -7.55 -1.74 0.79
CA ILE A 247 -6.40 -2.23 0.04
C ILE A 247 -5.14 -2.26 0.92
N LEU A 248 -4.87 -1.18 1.65
CA LEU A 248 -3.75 -1.09 2.59
C LEU A 248 -3.79 -2.21 3.63
N ASN A 249 -4.95 -2.44 4.25
CA ASN A 249 -5.13 -3.50 5.25
C ASN A 249 -4.77 -4.89 4.68
N GLU A 250 -5.30 -5.24 3.51
CA GLU A 250 -5.00 -6.53 2.88
C GLU A 250 -3.52 -6.70 2.50
N PHE A 251 -2.85 -5.64 2.05
CA PHE A 251 -1.42 -5.68 1.74
C PHE A 251 -0.55 -5.80 3.01
N VAL A 252 -0.88 -5.06 4.08
CA VAL A 252 -0.18 -5.13 5.37
C VAL A 252 -0.37 -6.49 6.04
N LEU A 253 -1.57 -7.05 6.02
CA LEU A 253 -1.84 -8.39 6.55
C LEU A 253 -1.07 -9.46 5.77
N LYS A 254 -1.10 -9.44 4.42
CA LYS A 254 -0.33 -10.37 3.58
C LYS A 254 1.17 -10.27 3.81
N TRP A 255 1.70 -9.05 4.01
CA TRP A 255 3.10 -8.84 4.35
C TRP A 255 3.44 -9.41 5.73
N SER A 256 2.61 -9.13 6.74
CA SER A 256 2.78 -9.66 8.10
C SER A 256 2.76 -11.19 8.13
N ASP A 257 1.79 -11.81 7.44
CA ASP A 257 1.64 -13.26 7.34
C ASP A 257 2.84 -13.91 6.64
N LYS A 258 3.24 -13.39 5.46
CA LYS A 258 4.43 -13.90 4.74
C LYS A 258 5.69 -13.78 5.59
N MET A 259 5.85 -12.66 6.29
CA MET A 259 6.99 -12.43 7.18
C MET A 259 6.99 -13.39 8.39
N ALA A 260 5.81 -13.75 8.92
CA ALA A 260 5.70 -14.75 9.98
C ALA A 260 5.97 -16.18 9.48
N THR A 261 5.76 -16.46 8.19
CA THR A 261 6.10 -17.75 7.55
C THR A 261 7.51 -17.81 6.96
N LEU A 262 8.31 -16.74 7.06
CA LEU A 262 9.63 -16.66 6.44
C LEU A 262 10.60 -17.65 7.11
N THR A 263 10.97 -18.70 6.38
CA THR A 263 12.05 -19.62 6.77
C THR A 263 13.37 -19.25 6.10
N PRO A 264 14.54 -19.45 6.75
CA PRO A 264 15.85 -19.07 6.19
C PRO A 264 16.15 -19.64 4.79
N ASP A 265 15.64 -20.83 4.48
CA ASP A 265 15.93 -21.55 3.23
C ASP A 265 14.92 -21.25 2.09
N ALA A 266 13.96 -20.34 2.29
CA ALA A 266 12.86 -20.10 1.34
C ALA A 266 13.18 -19.03 0.27
N GLU A 267 14.18 -19.29 -0.59
CA GLU A 267 14.60 -18.37 -1.66
C GLU A 267 13.42 -17.87 -2.53
N GLY A 268 12.48 -18.76 -2.86
CA GLY A 268 11.35 -18.49 -3.77
C GLY A 268 10.22 -17.60 -3.21
N GLY A 269 10.16 -17.34 -1.90
CA GLY A 269 9.16 -16.46 -1.28
C GLY A 269 9.64 -15.02 -1.07
N THR A 270 10.90 -14.74 -1.39
CA THR A 270 11.57 -13.47 -1.01
C THR A 270 11.07 -12.25 -1.78
N LYS A 271 10.69 -12.40 -3.06
CA LYS A 271 10.31 -11.28 -3.93
C LYS A 271 8.88 -10.80 -3.74
N GLU A 272 7.99 -11.68 -3.27
CA GLU A 272 6.65 -11.29 -2.85
C GLU A 272 6.69 -10.30 -1.67
N LEU A 273 7.61 -10.51 -0.71
CA LEU A 273 7.84 -9.56 0.39
C LEU A 273 8.39 -8.21 -0.09
N ASP A 274 9.30 -8.23 -1.06
CA ASP A 274 9.85 -7.02 -1.69
C ASP A 274 8.73 -6.20 -2.35
N ASN A 275 7.90 -6.84 -3.18
CA ASN A 275 6.80 -6.17 -3.87
C ASN A 275 5.73 -5.63 -2.91
N LEU A 276 5.40 -6.40 -1.85
CA LEU A 276 4.43 -5.98 -0.83
C LEU A 276 4.91 -4.74 -0.06
N VAL A 277 6.16 -4.73 0.41
CA VAL A 277 6.68 -3.57 1.17
C VAL A 277 6.86 -2.36 0.28
N LEU A 278 7.27 -2.55 -0.98
CA LEU A 278 7.43 -1.50 -1.97
C LEU A 278 6.09 -0.83 -2.31
N PHE A 279 5.01 -1.60 -2.46
CA PHE A 279 3.68 -1.04 -2.69
C PHE A 279 3.18 -0.23 -1.47
N ILE A 280 3.37 -0.75 -0.24
CA ILE A 280 3.03 -0.01 0.99
C ILE A 280 3.83 1.31 1.09
N ALA A 281 5.12 1.28 0.70
CA ALA A 281 5.95 2.48 0.63
C ALA A 281 5.42 3.52 -0.39
N TYR A 282 4.96 3.09 -1.57
CA TYR A 282 4.35 4.00 -2.54
C TYR A 282 2.96 4.52 -2.13
N LEU A 283 2.16 3.75 -1.38
CA LEU A 283 0.94 4.28 -0.76
C LEU A 283 1.22 5.43 0.22
N TYR A 284 2.39 5.43 0.89
CA TYR A 284 2.86 6.58 1.68
C TYR A 284 3.27 7.77 0.80
N CYS A 285 4.00 7.55 -0.31
CA CYS A 285 4.35 8.62 -1.27
C CYS A 285 3.13 9.41 -1.74
N PHE A 286 2.05 8.70 -2.07
CA PHE A 286 0.80 9.28 -2.56
C PHE A 286 -0.20 9.61 -1.44
N ARG A 287 0.27 9.66 -0.18
CA ARG A 287 -0.47 10.11 1.01
C ARG A 287 -1.77 9.33 1.31
N VAL A 288 -1.84 8.06 0.92
CA VAL A 288 -2.90 7.12 1.32
C VAL A 288 -2.69 6.65 2.76
N VAL A 289 -1.44 6.68 3.26
CA VAL A 289 -1.10 6.37 4.65
C VAL A 289 -0.09 7.37 5.22
N GLU A 290 -0.10 7.54 6.54
CA GLU A 290 0.86 8.38 7.27
C GLU A 290 2.20 7.66 7.53
N ALA A 291 3.28 8.43 7.73
CA ALA A 291 4.63 7.92 7.95
C ALA A 291 4.75 6.93 9.13
N ARG A 292 3.84 7.01 10.11
CA ARG A 292 3.82 6.14 11.29
C ARG A 292 3.85 4.65 10.92
N LEU A 293 3.03 4.21 9.96
CA LEU A 293 3.01 2.80 9.55
C LEU A 293 4.36 2.38 8.94
N ILE A 294 5.00 3.27 8.18
CA ILE A 294 6.31 3.01 7.57
C ILE A 294 7.38 2.84 8.65
N TYR A 295 7.39 3.71 9.67
CA TYR A 295 8.29 3.57 10.81
C TYR A 295 8.00 2.30 11.62
N ASP A 296 6.73 1.98 11.91
CA ASP A 296 6.35 0.74 12.60
C ASP A 296 6.83 -0.52 11.84
N ILE A 297 6.74 -0.52 10.50
CA ILE A 297 7.30 -1.57 9.62
C ILE A 297 8.83 -1.62 9.71
N LEU A 298 9.52 -0.48 9.62
CA LEU A 298 10.97 -0.40 9.65
C LEU A 298 11.55 -0.82 11.00
N HIS A 299 10.94 -0.42 12.13
CA HIS A 299 11.32 -0.89 13.46
C HIS A 299 11.06 -2.39 13.63
N ARG A 300 9.97 -2.94 13.08
CA ARG A 300 9.73 -4.40 13.10
C ARG A 300 10.83 -5.16 12.36
N LEU A 301 11.27 -4.68 11.19
CA LEU A 301 12.38 -5.26 10.44
C LEU A 301 13.72 -5.11 11.19
N ALA A 302 13.94 -3.98 11.87
CA ALA A 302 15.13 -3.72 12.67
C ALA A 302 15.27 -4.62 13.91
N GLN A 303 14.15 -5.15 14.43
CA GLN A 303 14.14 -6.09 15.55
C GLN A 303 14.64 -7.49 15.19
N GLY A 304 14.29 -8.00 13.99
CA GLY A 304 14.78 -9.30 13.51
C GLY A 304 16.18 -9.20 12.89
N PHE A 305 16.43 -8.15 12.09
CA PHE A 305 17.71 -7.81 11.48
C PHE A 305 18.41 -8.96 10.72
N SER A 306 17.63 -9.92 10.20
CA SER A 306 18.14 -10.96 9.29
C SER A 306 18.53 -10.38 7.92
N GLY A 307 19.25 -11.15 7.10
CA GLY A 307 19.65 -10.71 5.76
C GLY A 307 18.48 -10.24 4.90
N LYS A 308 17.33 -10.92 4.98
CA LYS A 308 16.12 -10.52 4.24
C LYS A 308 15.48 -9.25 4.80
N GLU A 309 15.51 -9.05 6.12
CA GLU A 309 14.97 -7.84 6.73
C GLU A 309 15.82 -6.61 6.39
N VAL A 310 17.14 -6.77 6.35
CA VAL A 310 18.08 -5.74 5.88
C VAL A 310 17.85 -5.41 4.41
N GLU A 311 17.61 -6.39 3.53
CA GLU A 311 17.19 -6.12 2.13
C GLU A 311 15.91 -5.26 2.07
N LEU A 312 14.88 -5.61 2.85
CA LEU A 312 13.61 -4.89 2.88
C LEU A 312 13.75 -3.46 3.43
N ILE A 313 14.56 -3.26 4.48
CA ILE A 313 14.90 -1.92 5.01
C ILE A 313 15.61 -1.09 3.93
N LEU A 314 16.60 -1.65 3.24
CA LEU A 314 17.33 -0.97 2.17
C LEU A 314 16.44 -0.65 0.96
N LEU A 315 15.46 -1.51 0.63
CA LEU A 315 14.48 -1.27 -0.41
C LEU A 315 13.59 -0.05 -0.06
N VAL A 316 12.99 -0.04 1.14
CA VAL A 316 12.15 1.07 1.60
C VAL A 316 12.94 2.38 1.68
N LEU A 317 14.14 2.37 2.26
CA LEU A 317 14.97 3.56 2.37
C LEU A 317 15.44 4.08 1.00
N ARG A 318 15.68 3.20 0.01
CA ARG A 318 16.03 3.61 -1.36
C ARG A 318 14.83 4.28 -2.06
N SER A 319 13.64 3.67 -2.01
CA SER A 319 12.49 4.19 -2.75
C SER A 319 11.85 5.41 -2.10
N ILE A 320 11.81 5.50 -0.75
CA ILE A 320 11.06 6.56 -0.03
C ILE A 320 11.83 7.30 1.07
N GLY A 321 13.11 6.96 1.31
CA GLY A 321 13.91 7.55 2.39
C GLY A 321 14.10 9.07 2.29
N PHE A 322 14.12 9.63 1.08
CA PHE A 322 14.15 11.09 0.88
C PHE A 322 12.85 11.77 1.34
N ILE A 323 11.71 11.13 1.10
CA ILE A 323 10.39 11.64 1.52
C ILE A 323 10.27 11.54 3.04
N LEU A 324 10.69 10.42 3.64
CA LEU A 324 10.78 10.28 5.11
C LEU A 324 11.67 11.36 5.73
N ARG A 325 12.84 11.66 5.14
CA ARG A 325 13.74 12.71 5.63
C ARG A 325 13.11 14.11 5.57
N LYS A 326 12.30 14.37 4.55
CA LYS A 326 11.61 15.65 4.34
C LYS A 326 10.45 15.84 5.32
N ASP A 327 9.69 14.78 5.58
CA ASP A 327 8.51 14.82 6.43
C ASP A 327 8.86 14.75 7.93
N ASP A 328 9.84 13.91 8.35
CA ASP A 328 10.40 13.91 9.71
C ASP A 328 11.90 13.53 9.73
N PRO A 329 12.82 14.51 9.78
CA PRO A 329 14.26 14.25 9.83
C PRO A 329 14.75 13.69 11.17
N LEU A 330 14.00 13.88 12.27
CA LEU A 330 14.40 13.41 13.60
C LEU A 330 14.05 11.93 13.78
N ALA A 331 12.84 11.52 13.38
CA ALA A 331 12.44 10.11 13.38
C ALA A 331 13.37 9.29 12.47
N LEU A 332 13.67 9.78 11.26
CA LEU A 332 14.61 9.10 10.37
C LEU A 332 16.01 9.00 10.98
N LYS A 333 16.54 10.07 11.59
CA LYS A 333 17.84 10.03 12.28
C LYS A 333 17.85 8.97 13.38
N SER A 334 16.81 8.91 14.20
CA SER A 334 16.66 7.92 15.28
C SER A 334 16.69 6.48 14.75
N LEU A 335 15.93 6.20 13.69
CA LEU A 335 15.91 4.89 13.02
C LEU A 335 17.30 4.52 12.47
N ILE A 336 18.00 5.46 11.81
CA ILE A 336 19.33 5.20 11.27
C ILE A 336 20.34 4.89 12.38
N THR A 337 20.28 5.59 13.52
CA THR A 337 21.14 5.28 14.68
C THR A 337 20.83 3.90 15.28
N GLU A 338 19.56 3.50 15.37
CA GLU A 338 19.17 2.14 15.79
C GLU A 338 19.76 1.06 14.85
N LEU A 339 19.60 1.25 13.54
CA LEU A 339 20.11 0.32 12.52
C LEU A 339 21.65 0.23 12.52
N GLN A 340 22.34 1.35 12.76
CA GLN A 340 23.80 1.38 12.93
C GLN A 340 24.25 0.61 14.19
N GLY A 341 23.50 0.73 15.30
CA GLY A 341 23.70 -0.06 16.51
C GLY A 341 23.57 -1.56 16.24
N LYS A 342 22.47 -1.97 15.60
CA LYS A 342 22.22 -3.38 15.19
C LYS A 342 23.34 -3.92 14.29
N ALA A 343 23.81 -3.13 13.32
CA ALA A 343 24.92 -3.51 12.46
C ALA A 343 26.27 -3.62 13.19
N ALA A 344 26.48 -2.86 14.28
CA ALA A 344 27.65 -3.02 15.14
C ALA A 344 27.55 -4.29 16.00
N GLU A 345 26.41 -4.52 16.66
CA GLU A 345 26.12 -5.74 17.44
C GLU A 345 26.38 -6.99 16.59
N ALA A 346 25.76 -7.08 15.41
CA ALA A 346 25.91 -8.21 14.49
C ALA A 346 27.38 -8.51 14.17
N ARG A 347 28.20 -7.49 13.86
CA ARG A 347 29.64 -7.66 13.55
C ARG A 347 30.43 -8.26 14.71
N THR A 348 30.15 -7.86 15.96
CA THR A 348 30.88 -8.38 17.13
C THR A 348 30.63 -9.88 17.40
N THR A 349 29.42 -10.35 17.11
CA THR A 349 29.06 -11.78 17.29
C THR A 349 29.85 -12.69 16.35
N THR A 350 30.11 -12.24 15.11
CA THR A 350 30.88 -13.00 14.11
C THR A 350 32.35 -13.14 14.50
N THR A 351 32.98 -12.09 15.05
CA THR A 351 34.40 -12.10 15.45
C THR A 351 34.69 -13.02 16.65
N THR A 352 33.77 -13.08 17.63
CA THR A 352 33.96 -13.91 18.84
C THR A 352 34.00 -15.40 18.49
N THR A 353 33.15 -15.84 17.56
CA THR A 353 33.05 -17.26 17.17
C THR A 353 34.31 -17.77 16.43
N SER A 354 35.06 -16.88 15.78
CA SER A 354 36.28 -17.22 15.02
C SER A 354 37.55 -17.38 15.86
N THR A 355 37.55 -16.97 17.14
CA THR A 355 38.75 -17.01 18.00
C THR A 355 38.83 -18.23 18.94
N THR A 356 37.72 -18.93 19.16
CA THR A 356 37.66 -20.12 20.05
C THR A 356 38.11 -21.45 19.41
N SER A 357 38.39 -21.49 18.11
CA SER A 357 38.78 -22.71 17.39
C SER A 357 40.30 -22.91 17.23
N THR A 358 41.14 -21.98 17.69
CA THR A 358 42.61 -22.01 17.48
C THR A 358 43.41 -22.11 18.79
N SER A 359 42.98 -22.94 19.74
CA SER A 359 43.82 -23.32 20.89
C SER A 359 43.38 -24.64 21.53
N SER A 360 43.93 -25.77 21.06
CA SER A 360 44.22 -27.01 21.82
C SER A 360 44.53 -28.21 20.90
N ASN A 361 45.81 -28.40 20.55
CA ASN A 361 46.54 -29.65 20.78
C ASN A 361 47.96 -29.56 20.20
N ASP A 362 48.88 -29.03 21.00
CA ASP A 362 50.30 -29.34 20.84
C ASP A 362 50.58 -30.61 21.66
N THR A 363 51.07 -31.68 21.01
CA THR A 363 51.34 -32.98 21.67
C THR A 363 52.77 -33.41 21.34
N PRO A 364 53.68 -33.53 22.33
CA PRO A 364 55.07 -33.83 22.06
C PRO A 364 55.27 -35.29 21.63
N GLY A 365 55.98 -35.50 20.52
CA GLY A 365 56.27 -36.84 20.00
C GLY A 365 57.25 -37.64 20.88
N PRO A 366 57.11 -38.98 20.98
CA PRO A 366 57.99 -39.80 21.78
C PRO A 366 59.34 -40.05 21.10
N SER A 367 60.42 -39.77 21.81
CA SER A 367 61.79 -40.14 21.44
C SER A 367 61.96 -41.67 21.41
N GLY A 368 62.61 -42.20 20.36
CA GLY A 368 62.92 -43.63 20.27
C GLY A 368 63.99 -44.08 21.28
N SER A 369 63.89 -45.34 21.73
CA SER A 369 64.94 -46.04 22.50
C SER A 369 65.26 -47.39 21.86
N LYS A 370 66.55 -47.76 21.89
CA LYS A 370 67.08 -49.06 21.45
C LYS A 370 67.14 -50.06 22.62
N GLY A 371 67.23 -51.35 22.29
CA GLY A 371 67.50 -52.48 23.20
C GLY A 371 66.85 -53.74 22.62
N GLU A 372 67.57 -54.57 21.87
CA GLU A 372 68.36 -55.73 22.35
C GLU A 372 67.49 -56.86 22.93
N GLY A 373 67.52 -58.02 22.26
CA GLY A 373 66.71 -59.21 22.54
C GLY A 373 66.57 -60.10 21.31
#